data_AF-A0A972WM51-F1
#
_entry.id   AF-A0A972WM51-F1
#
_cell.length_a   1.000
_cell.length_b   1.000
_cell.length_c   1.000
_cell.angle_alpha   90.00
_cell.angle_beta   90.00
_cell.angle_gamma   90.00
#
_symmetry.space_group_name_H-M   'P 1'
#
loop_
_entity.id
_entity.type
_entity.pdbx_description
1 polymer ?
#
loop_
_entity_poly.entity_id
_entity_poly.type
_entity_poly.pdbx_seq_one_letter_code
_entity_poly.pdbx_strand_id
1 'polypeptide(L)'
;MEDHNLILLTALAVAKGAALLAIPLVLTSFLWRGVTWLAPTGFAEVPIVYTFARFVGLSLGFALIYAHNGGLYFDMHRMFLPDSVWNTTFQEFLVDRVNPLHFGPDKIINHLGLEGANLLFSLMIALLALILAVAIGSCFRIWWGLEALRAALAAIGISLWLGYMTIYTMSLLFWLIYLFNFWTFLLLALVVQYYRRRSFASH
;
A
#
# COMPACT_ATOMS: atom_id res chain seq x y z
N MET A 1 4.33 7.93 42.15
CA MET A 1 3.12 7.42 41.46
C MET A 1 3.09 7.83 39.98
N GLU A 2 3.66 8.97 39.60
CA GLU A 2 3.83 9.39 38.18
C GLU A 2 4.73 8.48 37.33
N ASP A 3 5.84 7.97 37.87
CA ASP A 3 6.78 7.15 37.09
C ASP A 3 6.18 5.84 36.55
N HIS A 4 5.26 5.23 37.30
CA HIS A 4 4.62 3.97 36.89
C HIS A 4 3.68 4.18 35.69
N ASN A 5 3.00 5.34 35.63
CA ASN A 5 2.15 5.71 34.51
C ASN A 5 2.99 5.99 33.26
N LEU A 6 4.17 6.60 33.41
CA LEU A 6 5.05 6.92 32.29
C LEU A 6 5.66 5.66 31.65
N ILE A 7 6.05 4.67 32.47
CA ILE A 7 6.50 3.35 32.00
C ILE A 7 5.37 2.61 31.28
N LEU A 8 4.15 2.64 31.81
CA LEU A 8 3.00 1.98 31.18
C LEU A 8 2.65 2.62 29.82
N LEU A 9 2.65 3.95 29.74
CA LEU A 9 2.38 4.68 28.50
C LEU A 9 3.43 4.42 27.43
N THR A 10 4.70 4.41 27.80
CA THR A 10 5.80 4.09 26.86
C THR A 10 5.73 2.64 26.39
N ALA A 11 5.49 1.69 27.28
CA ALA A 11 5.32 0.28 26.91
C ALA A 11 4.15 0.08 25.94
N LEU A 12 3.02 0.75 26.16
CA LEU A 12 1.86 0.72 25.26
C LEU A 12 2.17 1.32 23.89
N ALA A 13 2.91 2.43 23.83
CA ALA A 13 3.32 3.05 22.58
C ALA A 13 4.24 2.12 21.77
N VAL A 14 5.22 1.48 22.42
CA VAL A 14 6.12 0.51 21.81
C VAL A 14 5.34 -0.71 21.29
N ALA A 15 4.41 -1.23 22.08
CA ALA A 15 3.57 -2.36 21.68
C ALA A 15 2.71 -2.03 20.45
N LYS A 16 2.10 -0.85 20.39
CA LYS A 16 1.33 -0.39 19.21
C LYS A 16 2.20 -0.25 17.97
N GLY A 17 3.38 0.35 18.10
CA GLY A 17 4.35 0.47 17.01
C GLY A 17 4.81 -0.90 16.50
N ALA A 18 5.11 -1.83 17.41
CA ALA A 18 5.47 -3.20 17.06
C ALA A 18 4.34 -3.93 16.35
N ALA A 19 3.09 -3.76 16.79
CA ALA A 19 1.93 -4.36 16.13
C ALA A 19 1.73 -3.87 14.69
N LEU A 20 1.93 -2.56 14.42
CA LEU A 20 1.85 -2.00 13.07
C LEU A 20 2.88 -2.62 12.13
N LEU A 21 4.09 -2.92 12.62
CA LEU A 21 5.11 -3.54 11.78
C LEU A 21 4.92 -5.06 11.69
N ALA A 22 4.45 -5.70 12.75
CA ALA A 22 4.25 -7.14 12.80
C ALA A 22 3.15 -7.61 11.84
N ILE A 23 2.02 -6.89 11.75
CA ILE A 23 0.88 -7.26 10.88
C ILE A 23 1.31 -7.48 9.42
N PRO A 24 1.92 -6.48 8.72
CA PRO A 24 2.34 -6.67 7.33
C PRO A 24 3.40 -7.76 7.19
N LEU A 25 4.34 -7.89 8.15
CA LEU A 25 5.37 -8.95 8.10
C LEU A 25 4.79 -10.36 8.23
N VAL A 26 3.87 -10.55 9.17
CA VAL A 26 3.18 -11.82 9.40
C VAL A 26 2.35 -12.18 8.18
N LEU A 27 1.54 -11.26 7.69
CA LEU A 27 0.71 -11.48 6.49
C LEU A 27 1.57 -11.73 5.24
N THR A 28 2.70 -11.04 5.07
CA THR A 28 3.66 -11.30 3.96
C THR A 28 4.18 -12.73 4.03
N SER A 29 4.53 -13.18 5.24
CA SER A 29 5.06 -14.53 5.44
C SER A 29 4.02 -15.59 5.12
N PHE A 30 2.76 -15.39 5.53
CA PHE A 30 1.66 -16.29 5.20
C PHE A 30 1.39 -16.33 3.69
N LEU A 31 1.36 -15.19 3.02
CA LEU A 31 1.11 -15.13 1.58
C LEU A 31 2.26 -15.67 0.76
N TRP A 32 3.51 -15.40 1.14
CA TRP A 32 4.65 -16.00 0.49
C TRP A 32 4.59 -17.53 0.56
N ARG A 33 4.29 -18.08 1.75
CA ARG A 33 4.06 -19.53 1.90
C ARG A 33 2.92 -20.02 1.01
N GLY A 34 1.79 -19.32 1.00
CA GLY A 34 0.64 -19.65 0.15
C GLY A 34 1.00 -19.66 -1.34
N VAL A 35 1.70 -18.62 -1.82
CA VAL A 35 2.18 -18.50 -3.19
C VAL A 35 3.16 -19.62 -3.52
N THR A 36 4.13 -19.93 -2.66
CA THR A 36 5.09 -21.03 -2.92
C THR A 36 4.42 -22.41 -2.92
N TRP A 37 3.33 -22.57 -2.19
CA TRP A 37 2.56 -23.82 -2.18
C TRP A 37 1.67 -23.96 -3.43
N LEU A 38 1.05 -22.86 -3.85
CA LEU A 38 0.22 -22.79 -5.05
C LEU A 38 1.04 -22.85 -6.33
N ALA A 39 2.12 -22.08 -6.43
CA ALA A 39 2.85 -21.86 -7.67
C ALA A 39 3.57 -23.14 -8.15
N PRO A 40 3.56 -23.44 -9.46
CA PRO A 40 4.33 -24.53 -10.03
C PRO A 40 5.84 -24.25 -9.96
N THR A 41 6.65 -25.30 -10.12
CA THR A 41 8.11 -25.19 -10.18
C THR A 41 8.54 -24.25 -11.30
N GLY A 42 9.49 -23.35 -11.02
CA GLY A 42 9.96 -22.36 -12.00
C GLY A 42 9.05 -21.14 -12.18
N PHE A 43 7.94 -21.01 -11.42
CA PHE A 43 7.05 -19.84 -11.53
C PHE A 43 7.78 -18.50 -11.35
N ALA A 44 8.70 -18.41 -10.38
CA ALA A 44 9.47 -17.20 -10.11
C ALA A 44 10.49 -16.88 -11.22
N GLU A 45 10.85 -17.87 -12.05
CA GLU A 45 11.82 -17.72 -13.14
C GLU A 45 11.19 -17.11 -14.39
N VAL A 46 9.85 -17.12 -14.50
CA VAL A 46 9.11 -16.54 -15.63
C VAL A 46 8.84 -15.06 -15.35
N PRO A 47 9.65 -14.13 -15.90
CA PRO A 47 9.62 -12.73 -15.46
C PRO A 47 8.33 -12.03 -15.87
N ILE A 48 7.74 -12.44 -17.00
CA ILE A 48 6.51 -11.86 -17.54
C ILE A 48 5.38 -12.01 -16.53
N VAL A 49 5.15 -13.24 -16.03
CA VAL A 49 4.05 -13.51 -15.10
C VAL A 49 4.29 -12.82 -13.76
N TYR A 50 5.48 -13.03 -13.18
CA TYR A 50 5.79 -12.50 -11.85
C TYR A 50 5.87 -10.97 -11.84
N THR A 51 6.56 -10.36 -12.79
CA THR A 51 6.75 -8.89 -12.83
C THR A 51 5.44 -8.18 -13.15
N PHE A 52 4.64 -8.70 -14.08
CA PHE A 52 3.36 -8.07 -14.43
C PHE A 52 2.37 -8.18 -13.28
N ALA A 53 2.28 -9.33 -12.61
CA ALA A 53 1.45 -9.47 -11.41
C ALA A 53 1.84 -8.44 -10.32
N ARG A 54 3.15 -8.26 -10.08
CA ARG A 54 3.62 -7.27 -9.11
C ARG A 54 3.29 -5.84 -9.52
N PHE A 55 3.53 -5.51 -10.79
CA PHE A 55 3.25 -4.17 -11.33
C PHE A 55 1.76 -3.84 -11.27
N VAL A 56 0.92 -4.81 -11.65
CA VAL A 56 -0.54 -4.69 -11.55
C VAL A 56 -0.95 -4.49 -10.10
N GLY A 57 -0.45 -5.32 -9.17
CA GLY A 57 -0.79 -5.20 -7.77
C GLY A 57 -0.44 -3.83 -7.18
N LEU A 58 0.80 -3.38 -7.37
CA LEU A 58 1.24 -2.07 -6.89
C LEU A 58 0.37 -0.94 -7.44
N SER A 59 0.17 -0.93 -8.76
CA SER A 59 -0.60 0.13 -9.45
C SER A 59 -2.08 0.09 -9.09
N LEU A 60 -2.65 -1.10 -8.94
CA LEU A 60 -4.04 -1.29 -8.52
C LEU A 60 -4.25 -0.76 -7.10
N GLY A 61 -3.30 -0.97 -6.19
CA GLY A 61 -3.35 -0.40 -4.85
C GLY A 61 -3.44 1.13 -4.89
N PHE A 62 -2.58 1.80 -5.66
CA PHE A 62 -2.67 3.26 -5.85
C PHE A 62 -4.00 3.69 -6.47
N ALA A 63 -4.45 2.97 -7.49
CA ALA A 63 -5.70 3.27 -8.17
C ALA A 63 -6.91 3.15 -7.22
N LEU A 64 -6.91 2.15 -6.33
CA LEU A 64 -7.95 1.96 -5.33
C LEU A 64 -7.96 3.06 -4.28
N ILE A 65 -6.80 3.49 -3.78
CA ILE A 65 -6.70 4.63 -2.86
C ILE A 65 -7.28 5.88 -3.50
N TYR A 66 -6.91 6.15 -4.75
CA TYR A 66 -7.39 7.30 -5.51
C TYR A 66 -8.89 7.24 -5.77
N ALA A 67 -9.42 6.07 -6.19
CA ALA A 67 -10.84 5.89 -6.43
C ALA A 67 -11.68 6.02 -5.15
N HIS A 68 -11.18 5.51 -4.02
CA HIS A 68 -11.90 5.52 -2.74
C HIS A 68 -11.90 6.91 -2.08
N ASN A 69 -10.75 7.58 -2.01
CA ASN A 69 -10.62 8.83 -1.23
C ASN A 69 -10.58 10.09 -2.11
N GLY A 70 -10.46 9.96 -3.43
CA GLY A 70 -10.30 11.07 -4.36
C GLY A 70 -8.95 11.80 -4.21
N GLY A 71 -8.82 12.93 -4.90
CA GLY A 71 -7.61 13.76 -4.87
C GLY A 71 -7.33 14.43 -3.52
N LEU A 72 -8.35 14.63 -2.69
CA LEU A 72 -8.23 15.29 -1.38
C LEU A 72 -7.36 14.51 -0.39
N TYR A 73 -7.25 13.19 -0.57
CA TYR A 73 -6.39 12.32 0.24
C TYR A 73 -4.90 12.65 0.10
N PHE A 74 -4.52 13.16 -1.08
CA PHE A 74 -3.15 13.48 -1.45
C PHE A 74 -2.81 14.96 -1.24
N ASP A 75 -3.76 15.77 -0.74
CA ASP A 75 -3.53 17.17 -0.42
C ASP A 75 -2.74 17.30 0.89
N MET A 76 -1.42 17.53 0.75
CA MET A 76 -0.52 17.71 1.89
C MET A 76 -0.92 18.89 2.78
N HIS A 77 -1.56 19.93 2.24
CA HIS A 77 -1.98 21.06 3.06
C HIS A 77 -3.11 20.65 4.00
N ARG A 78 -4.07 19.86 3.51
CA ARG A 78 -5.20 19.37 4.32
C ARG A 78 -4.79 18.28 5.30
N MET A 79 -3.66 17.62 5.07
CA MET A 79 -3.14 16.61 5.99
C MET A 79 -2.89 17.19 7.39
N PHE A 80 -2.42 18.42 7.51
CA PHE A 80 -2.04 19.02 8.79
C PHE A 80 -3.16 19.77 9.51
N LEU A 81 -4.37 19.79 8.95
CA LEU A 81 -5.52 20.43 9.59
C LEU A 81 -6.07 19.57 10.75
N PRO A 82 -6.62 20.18 11.81
CA PRO A 82 -7.25 19.44 12.91
C PRO A 82 -8.37 18.50 12.46
N ASP A 83 -9.14 18.91 11.44
CA ASP A 83 -10.24 18.15 10.85
C ASP A 83 -9.78 17.26 9.68
N SER A 84 -8.49 16.92 9.63
CA SER A 84 -7.95 16.07 8.59
C SER A 84 -8.51 14.65 8.68
N VAL A 85 -8.67 13.99 7.53
CA VAL A 85 -9.01 12.57 7.45
C VAL A 85 -8.00 11.65 8.15
N TRP A 86 -6.81 12.19 8.46
CA TRP A 86 -5.72 11.51 9.14
C TRP A 86 -5.74 11.64 10.66
N ASN A 87 -6.59 12.52 11.22
CA ASN A 87 -6.85 12.61 12.66
C ASN A 87 -7.68 11.41 13.12
N THR A 88 -7.02 10.26 13.23
CA THR A 88 -7.64 8.98 13.55
C THR A 88 -6.86 8.29 14.65
N THR A 89 -7.58 7.62 15.53
CA THR A 89 -6.98 6.82 16.60
C THR A 89 -6.33 5.56 16.02
N PHE A 90 -5.45 4.93 16.81
CA PHE A 90 -4.81 3.67 16.42
C PHE A 90 -5.82 2.57 16.03
N GLN A 91 -6.93 2.48 16.77
CA GLN A 91 -7.95 1.47 16.52
C GLN A 91 -8.71 1.76 15.23
N GLU A 92 -9.12 3.02 15.02
CA GLU A 92 -9.74 3.47 13.76
C GLU A 92 -8.82 3.27 12.56
N PHE A 93 -7.51 3.50 12.72
CA PHE A 93 -6.53 3.22 11.67
C PHE A 93 -6.56 1.74 11.25
N LEU A 94 -6.53 0.82 12.22
CA LEU A 94 -6.55 -0.63 11.93
C LEU A 94 -7.89 -1.10 11.36
N VAL A 95 -9.01 -0.57 11.85
CA VAL A 95 -10.37 -1.04 11.51
C VAL A 95 -10.91 -0.38 10.25
N ASP A 96 -10.64 0.89 10.02
CA ASP A 96 -11.26 1.66 8.93
C ASP A 96 -10.29 1.97 7.80
N ARG A 97 -9.04 2.35 8.11
CA ARG A 97 -8.08 2.84 7.10
C ARG A 97 -7.33 1.72 6.41
N VAL A 98 -6.99 0.67 7.15
CA VAL A 98 -6.21 -0.46 6.64
C VAL A 98 -7.11 -1.61 6.17
N ASN A 99 -8.41 -1.54 6.39
CA ASN A 99 -9.31 -2.64 6.09
C ASN A 99 -9.45 -2.84 4.57
N PRO A 100 -9.00 -3.99 4.02
CA PRO A 100 -9.05 -4.26 2.59
C PRO A 100 -10.48 -4.30 2.05
N LEU A 101 -11.46 -4.62 2.89
CA LEU A 101 -12.87 -4.73 2.49
C LEU A 101 -13.46 -3.36 2.11
N HIS A 102 -12.88 -2.26 2.58
CA HIS A 102 -13.30 -0.91 2.18
C HIS A 102 -12.79 -0.51 0.78
N PHE A 103 -11.78 -1.21 0.26
CA PHE A 103 -11.14 -0.96 -1.04
C PHE A 103 -11.56 -2.00 -2.07
N GLY A 104 -12.85 -2.27 -2.15
CA GLY A 104 -13.42 -3.24 -3.09
C GLY A 104 -13.44 -2.76 -4.55
N PRO A 105 -13.68 -3.69 -5.50
CA PRO A 105 -13.84 -3.37 -6.91
C PRO A 105 -15.04 -2.44 -7.19
N ASP A 106 -16.02 -2.40 -6.28
CA ASP A 106 -17.14 -1.46 -6.30
C ASP A 106 -16.67 -0.01 -6.39
N LYS A 107 -15.55 0.35 -5.74
CA LYS A 107 -15.01 1.72 -5.78
C LYS A 107 -14.53 2.09 -7.16
N ILE A 108 -13.87 1.17 -7.86
CA ILE A 108 -13.43 1.38 -9.24
C ILE A 108 -14.64 1.49 -10.16
N ILE A 109 -15.60 0.57 -10.04
CA ILE A 109 -16.80 0.55 -10.89
C ILE A 109 -17.61 1.83 -10.69
N ASN A 110 -17.83 2.26 -9.46
CA ASN A 110 -18.55 3.50 -9.16
C ASN A 110 -17.81 4.72 -9.68
N HIS A 111 -16.48 4.76 -9.57
CA HIS A 111 -15.67 5.86 -10.09
C HIS A 111 -15.68 5.93 -11.63
N LEU A 112 -15.78 4.78 -12.30
CA LEU A 112 -15.89 4.69 -13.77
C LEU A 112 -17.32 4.94 -14.28
N GLY A 113 -18.34 4.60 -13.50
CA GLY A 113 -19.76 4.69 -13.89
C GLY A 113 -20.41 6.05 -13.65
N LEU A 114 -19.85 6.90 -12.80
CA LEU A 114 -20.32 8.27 -12.60
C LEU A 114 -19.80 9.18 -13.71
N GLU A 115 -20.62 10.16 -14.14
CA GLU A 115 -20.38 11.11 -15.26
C GLU A 115 -19.10 11.97 -15.16
N GLY A 116 -18.25 11.76 -14.14
CA GLY A 116 -16.96 12.40 -13.92
C GLY A 116 -15.74 11.51 -14.18
N ALA A 117 -15.88 10.37 -14.85
CA ALA A 117 -14.78 9.45 -15.10
C ALA A 117 -13.65 10.12 -15.90
N ASN A 118 -12.52 10.38 -15.23
CA ASN A 118 -11.33 10.89 -15.88
C ASN A 118 -10.82 9.86 -16.89
N LEU A 119 -10.81 10.22 -18.19
CA LEU A 119 -10.38 9.35 -19.28
C LEU A 119 -9.03 8.68 -19.00
N LEU A 120 -8.09 9.43 -18.39
CA LEU A 120 -6.77 8.89 -18.05
C LEU A 120 -6.84 7.79 -17.00
N PHE A 121 -7.70 7.94 -16.00
CA PHE A 121 -7.91 6.91 -14.97
C PHE A 121 -8.54 5.65 -15.60
N SER A 122 -9.55 5.81 -16.45
CA SER A 122 -10.19 4.70 -17.16
C SER A 122 -9.20 3.94 -18.06
N LEU A 123 -8.37 4.67 -18.81
CA LEU A 123 -7.31 4.09 -19.64
C LEU A 123 -6.27 3.34 -18.80
N MET A 124 -5.88 3.91 -17.66
CA MET A 124 -4.97 3.25 -16.72
C MET A 124 -5.56 1.93 -16.20
N ILE A 125 -6.81 1.91 -15.74
CA ILE A 125 -7.48 0.68 -15.28
C ILE A 125 -7.58 -0.36 -16.40
N ALA A 126 -7.97 0.07 -17.61
CA ALA A 126 -8.03 -0.82 -18.77
C ALA A 126 -6.66 -1.42 -19.11
N LEU A 127 -5.59 -0.62 -19.04
CA LEU A 127 -4.22 -1.08 -19.26
C LEU A 127 -3.78 -2.08 -18.18
N LEU A 128 -4.09 -1.83 -16.90
CA LEU A 128 -3.79 -2.76 -15.81
C LEU A 128 -4.53 -4.09 -15.98
N ALA A 129 -5.80 -4.05 -16.38
CA ALA A 129 -6.58 -5.24 -16.68
C ALA A 129 -5.98 -6.02 -17.86
N LEU A 130 -5.52 -5.34 -18.91
CA LEU A 130 -4.85 -5.96 -20.05
C LEU A 130 -3.52 -6.61 -19.64
N ILE A 131 -2.68 -5.92 -18.85
CA ILE A 131 -1.40 -6.46 -18.36
C ILE A 131 -1.64 -7.72 -17.52
N LEU A 132 -2.66 -7.71 -16.65
CA LEU A 132 -3.03 -8.87 -15.86
C LEU A 132 -3.53 -10.03 -16.74
N ALA A 133 -4.35 -9.74 -17.75
CA ALA A 133 -4.82 -10.73 -18.71
C ALA A 133 -3.68 -11.35 -19.51
N VAL A 134 -2.67 -10.56 -19.91
CA VAL A 134 -1.45 -11.05 -20.56
C VAL A 134 -0.64 -11.93 -19.61
N ALA A 135 -0.51 -11.56 -18.33
CA ALA A 135 0.16 -12.38 -17.33
C ALA A 135 -0.54 -13.74 -17.14
N ILE A 136 -1.87 -13.73 -16.99
CA ILE A 136 -2.68 -14.94 -16.85
C ILE A 136 -2.62 -15.79 -18.12
N GLY A 137 -2.78 -15.18 -19.31
CA GLY A 137 -2.68 -15.88 -20.59
C GLY A 137 -1.31 -16.51 -20.81
N SER A 138 -0.24 -15.86 -20.35
CA SER A 138 1.12 -16.41 -20.37
C SER A 138 1.24 -17.67 -19.50
N CYS A 139 0.52 -17.74 -18.37
CA CYS A 139 0.48 -18.95 -17.55
C CYS A 139 -0.06 -20.16 -18.33
N PHE A 140 -1.15 -19.99 -19.09
CA PHE A 140 -1.74 -21.07 -19.90
C PHE A 140 -0.92 -21.42 -21.15
N ARG A 141 -0.02 -20.54 -21.58
CA ARG A 141 0.92 -20.82 -22.67
C ARG A 141 2.12 -21.63 -22.22
N ILE A 142 2.61 -21.37 -21.00
CA ILE A 142 3.85 -21.96 -20.47
C ILE A 142 3.58 -23.28 -19.74
N TRP A 143 2.57 -23.31 -18.88
CA TRP A 143 2.18 -24.51 -18.13
C TRP A 143 0.90 -25.11 -18.70
N TRP A 144 0.71 -26.41 -18.52
CA TRP A 144 -0.45 -27.15 -19.04
C TRP A 144 -1.34 -27.66 -17.91
N GLY A 145 -2.66 -27.69 -18.16
CA GLY A 145 -3.64 -28.26 -17.23
C GLY A 145 -3.73 -27.53 -15.88
N LEU A 146 -3.71 -28.30 -14.78
CA LEU A 146 -3.89 -27.78 -13.42
C LEU A 146 -2.74 -26.87 -12.98
N GLU A 147 -1.54 -27.04 -13.53
CA GLU A 147 -0.40 -26.18 -13.21
C GLU A 147 -0.59 -24.75 -13.72
N ALA A 148 -1.22 -24.58 -14.89
CA ALA A 148 -1.56 -23.27 -15.43
C ALA A 148 -2.55 -22.52 -14.52
N LEU A 149 -3.58 -23.23 -14.04
CA LEU A 149 -4.56 -22.67 -13.10
C LEU A 149 -3.89 -22.25 -11.80
N ARG A 150 -3.02 -23.09 -11.25
CA ARG A 150 -2.22 -22.81 -10.06
C ARG A 150 -1.32 -21.58 -10.24
N ALA A 151 -0.65 -21.45 -11.38
CA ALA A 151 0.16 -20.27 -11.72
C ALA A 151 -0.70 -19.00 -11.85
N ALA A 152 -1.87 -19.09 -12.50
CA ALA A 152 -2.80 -17.96 -12.62
C ALA A 152 -3.32 -17.50 -11.25
N LEU A 153 -3.70 -18.44 -10.37
CA LEU A 153 -4.12 -18.13 -9.00
C LEU A 153 -2.99 -17.50 -8.19
N ALA A 154 -1.76 -17.99 -8.34
CA ALA A 154 -0.59 -17.39 -7.70
C ALA A 154 -0.35 -15.95 -8.19
N ALA A 155 -0.46 -15.68 -9.50
CA ALA A 155 -0.33 -14.34 -10.07
C ALA A 155 -1.41 -13.37 -9.59
N ILE A 156 -2.67 -13.83 -9.52
CA ILE A 156 -3.78 -13.05 -8.95
C ILE A 156 -3.52 -12.77 -7.47
N GLY A 157 -3.12 -13.79 -6.70
CA GLY A 157 -2.80 -13.67 -5.28
C GLY A 157 -1.69 -12.66 -5.02
N ILE A 158 -0.61 -12.69 -5.80
CA ILE A 158 0.49 -11.70 -5.73
C ILE A 158 -0.03 -10.29 -6.03
N SER A 159 -0.85 -10.14 -7.07
CA SER A 159 -1.40 -8.84 -7.46
C SER A 159 -2.27 -8.26 -6.35
N LEU A 160 -3.22 -9.04 -5.83
CA LEU A 160 -4.09 -8.61 -4.73
C LEU A 160 -3.30 -8.28 -3.47
N TRP A 161 -2.29 -9.10 -3.16
CA TRP A 161 -1.45 -8.89 -2.00
C TRP A 161 -0.65 -7.59 -2.08
N LEU A 162 0.00 -7.34 -3.21
CA LEU A 162 0.76 -6.10 -3.39
C LEU A 162 -0.15 -4.88 -3.43
N GLY A 163 -1.36 -5.00 -4.00
CA GLY A 163 -2.37 -3.94 -3.91
C GLY A 163 -2.72 -3.60 -2.47
N TYR A 164 -2.98 -4.62 -1.66
CA TYR A 164 -3.20 -4.45 -0.23
C TYR A 164 -2.01 -3.80 0.49
N MET A 165 -0.79 -4.27 0.21
CA MET A 165 0.41 -3.72 0.84
C MET A 165 0.70 -2.29 0.44
N THR A 166 0.39 -1.89 -0.80
CA THR A 166 0.45 -0.49 -1.22
C THR A 166 -0.52 0.36 -0.40
N ILE A 167 -1.78 -0.09 -0.25
CA ILE A 167 -2.79 0.61 0.57
C ILE A 167 -2.30 0.74 2.01
N TYR A 168 -1.91 -0.37 2.62
CA TYR A 168 -1.37 -0.42 3.99
C TYR A 168 -0.21 0.58 4.16
N THR A 169 0.79 0.51 3.28
CA THR A 169 2.01 1.30 3.38
C THR A 169 1.74 2.78 3.19
N MET A 170 0.89 3.14 2.22
CA MET A 170 0.54 4.55 1.96
C MET A 170 -0.29 5.13 3.10
N SER A 171 -1.29 4.40 3.59
CA SER A 171 -2.09 4.84 4.74
C SER A 171 -1.23 4.95 6.00
N LEU A 172 -0.33 4.01 6.25
CA LEU A 172 0.61 4.08 7.37
C LEU A 172 1.54 5.28 7.23
N LEU A 173 2.14 5.48 6.06
CA LEU A 173 3.06 6.59 5.80
C LEU A 173 2.39 7.93 6.09
N PHE A 174 1.19 8.13 5.57
CA PHE A 174 0.42 9.36 5.75
C PHE A 174 -0.04 9.56 7.18
N TRP A 175 -0.47 8.51 7.87
CA TRP A 175 -0.81 8.57 9.29
C TRP A 175 0.42 8.89 10.16
N LEU A 176 1.59 8.34 9.85
CA LEU A 176 2.84 8.67 10.53
C LEU A 176 3.27 10.12 10.26
N ILE A 177 3.15 10.61 9.02
CA ILE A 177 3.45 12.01 8.69
C ILE A 177 2.54 12.95 9.51
N TYR A 178 1.26 12.60 9.65
CA TYR A 178 0.33 13.34 10.50
C TYR A 178 0.73 13.29 11.97
N LEU A 179 1.05 12.12 12.52
CA LEU A 179 1.42 11.96 13.94
C LEU A 179 2.72 12.71 14.27
N PHE A 180 3.69 12.67 13.35
CA PHE A 180 4.98 13.33 13.51
C PHE A 180 4.99 14.78 13.06
N ASN A 181 3.88 15.35 12.56
CA ASN A 181 3.74 16.69 11.96
C ASN A 181 4.81 17.70 12.42
N PHE A 182 4.85 18.04 13.72
CA PHE A 182 5.88 18.92 14.29
C PHE A 182 7.33 18.43 14.14
N TRP A 183 7.60 17.17 14.47
CA TRP A 183 8.91 16.52 14.37
C TRP A 183 9.39 16.39 12.91
N THR A 184 8.48 16.17 11.96
CA THR A 184 8.81 16.08 10.54
C THR A 184 9.30 17.44 10.03
N PHE A 185 8.62 18.53 10.39
CA PHE A 185 9.07 19.89 10.08
C PHE A 185 10.38 20.24 10.78
N LEU A 186 10.56 19.85 12.04
CA LEU A 186 11.80 20.05 12.79
C LEU A 186 12.99 19.30 12.15
N LEU A 187 12.82 18.03 11.79
CA LEU A 187 13.84 17.22 11.12
C LEU A 187 14.17 17.78 9.74
N LEU A 188 13.16 18.17 8.96
CA LEU A 188 13.39 18.79 7.66
C LEU A 188 14.16 20.10 7.80
N ALA A 189 13.81 20.95 8.78
CA ALA A 189 14.53 22.18 9.07
C ALA A 189 15.99 21.91 9.49
N LEU A 190 16.25 20.87 10.30
CA LEU A 190 17.60 20.46 10.68
C LEU A 190 18.41 19.97 9.48
N VAL A 191 17.81 19.17 8.59
CA VAL A 191 18.44 18.69 7.35
C VAL A 191 18.81 19.86 6.44
N VAL A 192 17.88 20.79 6.22
CA VAL A 192 18.15 22.01 5.43
C VAL A 192 19.25 22.85 6.06
N GLN A 193 19.24 23.05 7.39
CA GLN A 193 20.31 23.76 8.09
C GLN A 193 21.66 23.07 7.96
N TYR A 194 21.70 21.73 8.05
CA TYR A 194 22.92 20.94 7.89
C TYR A 194 23.52 21.12 6.48
N TYR A 195 22.70 20.98 5.43
CA TYR A 195 23.16 21.19 4.04
C TYR A 195 23.58 22.63 3.78
N ARG A 196 22.85 23.62 4.33
CA ARG A 196 23.20 25.03 4.21
C ARG A 196 24.54 25.34 4.87
N ARG A 197 24.81 24.79 6.06
CA ARG A 197 26.13 24.95 6.73
C ARG A 197 27.25 24.30 5.92
N ARG A 198 27.00 23.15 5.29
CA ARG A 198 27.98 22.46 4.46
C ARG A 198 28.32 23.22 3.17
N SER A 199 27.33 23.85 2.52
CA SER A 199 27.57 24.67 1.31
C SER A 199 28.37 25.95 1.59
N PHE A 200 28.29 26.50 2.80
CA PHE A 200 29.10 27.65 3.21
C PHE A 200 30.53 27.29 3.62
N ALA A 201 30.81 26.04 3.97
CA ALA A 201 32.14 25.58 4.38
C ALA A 201 33.04 25.15 3.20
N SER A 202 32.50 25.08 1.99
CA SER A 202 33.21 24.74 0.75
C SER A 202 33.59 25.95 -0.12
N HIS A 203 33.34 27.17 0.38
CA HIS A 203 33.77 28.44 -0.19
C HIS A 203 34.76 29.10 0.77
#